data_AF-A0A6I9UJT1-F1
#
_entry.id   AF-A0A6I9UJT1-F1
#
_cell.length_a   1.000
_cell.length_b   1.000
_cell.length_c   1.000
_cell.angle_alpha   90.00
_cell.angle_beta   90.00
_cell.angle_gamma   90.00
#
_symmetry.space_group_name_H-M   'P 1'
#
loop_
_entity.id
_entity.type
_entity.pdbx_description
1 polymer ?
#
loop_
_entity_poly.entity_id
_entity_poly.type
_entity_poly.pdbx_seq_one_letter_code
_entity_poly.pdbx_strand_id
1 'polypeptide(L)'
;MAAASAAPFTINGAVKTQAYLDGSRVKETKALIPEFCRQFYHLGWESGAGGSITIKVHDDSTPKPHQPIVMSPSVFQAECYHYLSDAAIKLYQLGLNWSTPSHGPIRSPNAVLGSNRNAKVSAKAGTRSPNNGTEPSRRCIVLDIEGTTTPISFVTDVLFPYARDSVGKHLELTYDTAETQDDIKLLRAQVEEDLENGVPDAVPIPTDGVKEDIIPAVVANVEAMIKADRKITSLKQLQGHIWRTGFQSNELETVIFDDVPEALEKWHSLGIKVYIYSSGSRLAQRLLFGNTNYGDLRKYLSGFFDTTVGNKKETKSYIEITESLGVDNPSEILFVTDVYQEATAAKAAGLEVIISIRPGNGPLPDNHGFRTITSFSEI
;
A
#
# COMPACT_ATOMS: atom_id res chain seq x y z
N MET A 1 13.15 -14.43 18.62
CA MET A 1 12.01 -15.33 18.36
C MET A 1 11.66 -16.11 19.61
N ALA A 2 10.38 -16.10 19.99
CA ALA A 2 9.87 -16.85 21.14
C ALA A 2 8.94 -17.98 20.64
N ALA A 3 8.93 -19.11 21.34
CA ALA A 3 8.00 -20.21 21.09
C ALA A 3 7.14 -20.40 22.35
N ALA A 4 5.82 -20.44 22.20
CA ALA A 4 4.87 -20.58 23.29
C ALA A 4 3.94 -21.79 23.07
N SER A 5 3.45 -22.38 24.17
CA SER A 5 2.48 -23.48 24.15
C SER A 5 1.45 -23.32 25.27
N ALA A 6 0.31 -24.02 25.13
CA ALA A 6 -0.54 -24.35 26.27
C ALA A 6 0.23 -25.30 27.24
N ALA A 7 -0.28 -25.43 28.49
CA ALA A 7 0.31 -26.10 29.67
C ALA A 7 0.99 -27.49 29.43
N PRO A 8 1.72 -28.09 30.39
CA PRO A 8 2.37 -29.39 30.19
C PRO A 8 1.35 -30.51 29.86
N PHE A 9 1.68 -31.41 28.92
CA PHE A 9 0.86 -32.58 28.59
C PHE A 9 1.68 -33.87 28.47
N THR A 10 1.02 -34.99 28.75
CA THR A 10 1.61 -36.34 28.79
C THR A 10 1.31 -37.11 27.51
N ILE A 11 2.31 -37.76 26.93
CA ILE A 11 2.14 -38.65 25.76
C ILE A 11 2.90 -39.95 26.07
N ASN A 12 2.23 -41.10 25.96
CA ASN A 12 2.78 -42.44 26.23
C ASN A 12 3.52 -42.58 27.57
N GLY A 13 2.94 -42.02 28.65
CA GLY A 13 3.46 -42.20 30.01
C GLY A 13 4.72 -41.39 30.36
N ALA A 14 5.27 -40.61 29.44
CA ALA A 14 6.37 -39.68 29.70
C ALA A 14 5.88 -38.23 29.74
N VAL A 15 6.24 -37.50 30.80
CA VAL A 15 6.05 -36.04 30.87
C VAL A 15 7.09 -35.40 29.95
N LYS A 16 6.69 -34.89 28.78
CA LYS A 16 7.58 -34.06 27.96
C LYS A 16 7.68 -32.69 28.63
N THR A 17 8.78 -32.44 29.34
CA THR A 17 9.23 -31.08 29.66
C THR A 17 9.54 -30.32 28.36
N GLN A 18 9.71 -28.99 28.45
CA GLN A 18 9.86 -28.00 27.37
C GLN A 18 10.85 -28.34 26.21
N ALA A 19 11.55 -29.48 26.26
CA ALA A 19 12.54 -29.97 25.29
C ALA A 19 12.04 -30.08 23.83
N TYR A 20 10.74 -30.20 23.58
CA TYR A 20 10.20 -30.19 22.22
C TYR A 20 10.28 -28.81 21.55
N LEU A 21 10.40 -27.70 22.31
CA LEU A 21 10.65 -26.36 21.78
C LEU A 21 12.07 -26.21 21.16
N ASP A 22 12.95 -27.18 21.43
CA ASP A 22 14.29 -27.30 20.87
C ASP A 22 14.40 -28.41 19.80
N GLY A 23 13.26 -28.97 19.39
CA GLY A 23 13.17 -29.94 18.31
C GLY A 23 13.69 -29.40 16.99
N SER A 24 14.20 -30.28 16.13
CA SER A 24 14.80 -29.92 14.84
C SER A 24 13.84 -29.09 13.98
N ARG A 25 12.54 -29.46 13.92
CA ARG A 25 11.53 -28.72 13.17
C ARG A 25 11.27 -27.32 13.72
N VAL A 26 11.25 -27.14 15.04
CA VAL A 26 11.10 -25.81 15.65
C VAL A 26 12.32 -24.93 15.34
N LYS A 27 13.52 -25.51 15.35
CA LYS A 27 14.77 -24.81 14.97
C LYS A 27 14.79 -24.43 13.49
N GLU A 28 14.32 -25.32 12.62
CA GLU A 28 14.20 -25.09 11.19
C GLU A 28 13.17 -24.00 10.88
N THR A 29 11.97 -24.05 11.48
CA THR A 29 10.97 -22.98 11.35
C THR A 29 11.51 -21.64 11.86
N LYS A 30 12.27 -21.64 12.96
CA LYS A 30 12.96 -20.43 13.46
C LYS A 30 14.01 -19.89 12.48
N ALA A 31 14.61 -20.72 11.63
CA ALA A 31 15.59 -20.29 10.63
C ALA A 31 14.93 -19.79 9.33
N LEU A 32 13.73 -20.29 8.99
CA LEU A 32 13.03 -19.96 7.75
C LEU A 32 12.26 -18.63 7.82
N ILE A 33 11.71 -18.28 8.98
CA ILE A 33 10.92 -17.03 9.13
C ILE A 33 11.70 -15.77 8.71
N PRO A 34 12.99 -15.57 9.11
CA PRO A 34 13.75 -14.40 8.68
C PRO A 34 13.97 -14.32 7.17
N GLU A 35 14.18 -15.46 6.50
CA GLU A 35 14.36 -15.51 5.04
C GLU A 35 13.05 -15.23 4.30
N PHE A 36 11.94 -15.75 4.83
CA PHE A 36 10.61 -15.43 4.32
C PHE A 36 10.30 -13.94 4.44
N CYS A 37 10.55 -13.32 5.61
CA CYS A 37 10.43 -11.87 5.77
C CYS A 37 11.32 -11.11 4.76
N ARG A 38 12.57 -11.55 4.58
CA ARG A 38 13.53 -10.92 3.65
C ARG A 38 13.02 -10.86 2.21
N GLN A 39 12.37 -11.91 1.74
CA GLN A 39 11.80 -11.95 0.39
C GLN A 39 10.63 -10.97 0.22
N PHE A 40 9.76 -10.87 1.23
CA PHE A 40 8.62 -9.94 1.22
C PHE A 40 9.08 -8.47 1.19
N TYR A 41 10.11 -8.12 1.96
CA TYR A 41 10.74 -6.80 1.91
C TYR A 41 11.40 -6.49 0.56
N HIS A 42 12.10 -7.47 -0.03
CA HIS A 42 12.80 -7.26 -1.30
C HIS A 42 11.85 -7.06 -2.48
N LEU A 43 10.71 -7.76 -2.48
CA LEU A 43 9.65 -7.60 -3.47
C LEU A 43 8.81 -6.32 -3.24
N GLY A 44 9.08 -5.58 -2.17
CA GLY A 44 8.36 -4.35 -1.81
C GLY A 44 6.91 -4.60 -1.36
N TRP A 45 6.59 -5.85 -1.00
CA TRP A 45 5.26 -6.28 -0.55
C TRP A 45 5.00 -5.95 0.91
N GLU A 46 6.07 -5.74 1.68
CA GLU A 46 6.03 -5.16 3.02
C GLU A 46 7.01 -3.99 3.04
N SER A 47 6.57 -2.83 3.53
CA SER A 47 7.45 -1.69 3.77
C SER A 47 7.33 -1.24 5.22
N GLY A 48 8.47 -1.12 5.90
CA GLY A 48 8.49 -0.86 7.32
C GLY A 48 8.28 -2.12 8.16
N ALA A 49 8.65 -1.98 9.41
CA ALA A 49 8.77 -3.08 10.31
C ALA A 49 7.42 -3.12 11.04
N GLY A 50 6.49 -4.01 10.69
CA GLY A 50 5.05 -3.81 10.93
C GLY A 50 4.13 -5.05 11.02
N GLY A 51 4.50 -6.13 11.70
CA GLY A 51 3.65 -7.33 11.88
C GLY A 51 4.42 -8.49 12.53
N SER A 52 3.71 -9.50 13.07
CA SER A 52 4.33 -10.74 13.57
C SER A 52 3.88 -11.93 12.73
N ILE A 53 4.79 -12.50 11.95
CA ILE A 53 4.55 -13.78 11.28
C ILE A 53 4.52 -14.87 12.34
N THR A 54 3.39 -15.57 12.38
CA THR A 54 3.10 -16.62 13.34
C THR A 54 2.96 -17.93 12.59
N ILE A 55 3.95 -18.82 12.73
CA ILE A 55 3.96 -20.10 12.03
C ILE A 55 3.71 -21.20 13.06
N LYS A 56 2.66 -21.99 12.81
CA LYS A 56 2.40 -23.21 13.56
C LYS A 56 3.36 -24.31 13.08
N VAL A 57 4.17 -24.84 14.00
CA VAL A 57 5.14 -25.89 13.67
C VAL A 57 4.42 -27.23 13.60
N HIS A 58 4.30 -27.77 12.40
CA HIS A 58 3.76 -29.11 12.19
C HIS A 58 4.84 -30.17 12.42
N ASP A 59 4.73 -30.82 13.58
CA ASP A 59 5.52 -31.98 13.97
C ASP A 59 4.56 -33.15 14.25
N ASP A 60 4.68 -34.22 13.45
CA ASP A 60 3.82 -35.41 13.53
C ASP A 60 3.99 -36.17 14.86
N SER A 61 5.10 -35.92 15.57
CA SER A 61 5.34 -36.48 16.90
C SER A 61 4.65 -35.71 18.04
N THR A 62 3.95 -34.60 17.71
CA THR A 62 3.24 -33.74 18.65
C THR A 62 1.76 -33.59 18.26
N PRO A 63 0.80 -33.93 19.15
CA PRO A 63 -0.62 -33.77 18.88
C PRO A 63 -0.99 -32.34 18.48
N LYS A 64 -1.93 -32.20 17.54
CA LYS A 64 -2.41 -30.92 16.99
C LYS A 64 -2.70 -29.80 18.00
N PRO A 65 -3.28 -30.04 19.20
CA PRO A 65 -3.52 -28.98 20.19
C PRO A 65 -2.26 -28.51 20.93
N HIS A 66 -1.14 -29.24 20.81
CA HIS A 66 0.12 -28.97 21.51
C HIS A 66 1.27 -28.61 20.57
N GLN A 67 0.99 -28.50 19.26
CA GLN A 67 1.98 -28.06 18.29
C GLN A 67 2.41 -26.62 18.58
N PRO A 68 3.73 -26.37 18.70
CA PRO A 68 4.23 -25.06 19.10
C PRO A 68 4.02 -24.02 18.01
N ILE A 69 3.83 -22.79 18.44
CA ILE A 69 3.73 -21.65 17.55
C ILE A 69 5.02 -20.83 17.71
N VAL A 70 5.68 -20.57 16.59
CA VAL A 70 6.86 -19.69 16.53
C VAL A 70 6.40 -18.33 16.06
N MET A 71 6.68 -17.31 16.88
CA MET A 71 6.37 -15.92 16.58
C MET A 71 7.67 -15.13 16.38
N SER A 72 7.70 -14.35 15.30
CA SER A 72 8.65 -13.26 15.18
C SER A 72 8.22 -12.11 16.11
N PRO A 73 9.07 -11.60 17.03
CA PRO A 73 8.72 -10.45 17.87
C PRO A 73 8.54 -9.21 16.99
N SER A 74 7.52 -8.42 17.33
CA SER A 74 6.94 -7.35 16.52
C SER A 74 7.90 -6.24 16.14
N VAL A 75 7.55 -5.60 15.02
CA VAL A 75 7.85 -4.20 14.76
C VAL A 75 6.54 -3.54 14.23
N PHE A 76 6.35 -2.22 14.35
CA PHE A 76 5.14 -1.38 14.10
C PHE A 76 4.62 -1.04 12.65
N GLN A 77 3.31 -1.32 12.45
CA GLN A 77 2.24 -0.72 11.59
C GLN A 77 2.15 -0.83 10.03
N ALA A 78 0.92 -1.20 9.62
CA ALA A 78 0.03 -0.67 8.56
C ALA A 78 0.32 -0.90 7.06
N GLU A 79 0.22 -2.14 6.56
CA GLU A 79 -0.23 -2.39 5.18
C GLU A 79 -1.24 -3.58 5.12
N CYS A 80 -2.24 -3.44 4.25
CA CYS A 80 -3.56 -4.10 4.28
C CYS A 80 -3.57 -5.64 4.28
N TYR A 81 -4.43 -6.23 5.13
CA TYR A 81 -4.84 -7.64 5.11
C TYR A 81 -5.31 -8.16 3.73
N HIS A 82 -5.75 -7.26 2.84
CA HIS A 82 -6.11 -7.61 1.46
C HIS A 82 -4.92 -8.11 0.62
N TYR A 83 -3.71 -7.55 0.79
CA TYR A 83 -2.53 -8.01 0.07
C TYR A 83 -2.08 -9.41 0.52
N LEU A 84 -2.22 -9.72 1.81
CA LEU A 84 -1.93 -11.05 2.34
C LEU A 84 -2.90 -12.11 1.77
N SER A 85 -4.17 -11.74 1.56
CA SER A 85 -5.16 -12.60 0.90
C SER A 85 -4.85 -12.80 -0.59
N ASP A 86 -4.54 -11.73 -1.33
CA ASP A 86 -4.19 -11.82 -2.75
C ASP A 86 -2.86 -12.57 -2.98
N ALA A 87 -1.87 -12.36 -2.12
CA ALA A 87 -0.62 -13.11 -2.14
C ALA A 87 -0.85 -14.60 -1.84
N ALA A 88 -1.71 -14.92 -0.86
CA ALA A 88 -2.07 -16.30 -0.58
C ALA A 88 -2.81 -16.98 -1.75
N ILE A 89 -3.70 -16.25 -2.43
CA ILE A 89 -4.42 -16.73 -3.63
C ILE A 89 -3.44 -16.94 -4.78
N LYS A 90 -2.52 -16.00 -5.04
CA LYS A 90 -1.50 -16.13 -6.10
C LYS A 90 -0.53 -17.28 -5.83
N LEU A 91 -0.07 -17.47 -4.58
CA LEU A 91 0.76 -18.61 -4.20
C LEU A 91 0.05 -19.94 -4.43
N TYR A 92 -1.25 -20.02 -4.10
CA TYR A 92 -2.07 -21.19 -4.38
C TYR A 92 -2.22 -21.46 -5.88
N GLN A 93 -2.45 -20.43 -6.69
CA GLN A 93 -2.53 -20.51 -8.15
C GLN A 93 -1.21 -20.92 -8.81
N LEU A 94 -0.07 -20.52 -8.23
CA LEU A 94 1.28 -20.93 -8.65
C LEU A 94 1.66 -22.35 -8.20
N GLY A 95 0.72 -23.11 -7.61
CA GLY A 95 0.96 -24.46 -7.10
C GLY A 95 1.81 -24.51 -5.83
N LEU A 96 2.19 -23.36 -5.28
CA LEU A 96 2.95 -23.22 -4.04
C LEU A 96 1.98 -23.29 -2.85
N ASN A 97 1.46 -24.49 -2.64
CA ASN A 97 0.55 -24.80 -1.55
C ASN A 97 1.24 -25.71 -0.52
N TRP A 98 0.68 -25.74 0.69
CA TRP A 98 1.22 -26.55 1.79
C TRP A 98 1.24 -28.07 1.50
N SER A 99 0.61 -28.53 0.41
CA SER A 99 0.53 -29.93 0.00
C SER A 99 1.63 -30.36 -1.01
N THR A 100 2.55 -29.47 -1.42
CA THR A 100 3.65 -29.78 -2.36
C THR A 100 5.04 -29.41 -1.79
N PRO A 101 5.80 -30.38 -1.24
CA PRO A 101 7.01 -30.10 -0.46
C PRO A 101 8.30 -29.93 -1.30
N SER A 102 8.24 -29.88 -2.63
CA SER A 102 9.43 -30.01 -3.49
C SER A 102 10.08 -28.69 -3.95
N HIS A 103 9.74 -27.55 -3.34
CA HIS A 103 10.32 -26.25 -3.71
C HIS A 103 11.22 -25.72 -2.59
N GLY A 104 12.53 -25.98 -2.70
CA GLY A 104 13.56 -25.41 -1.83
C GLY A 104 14.95 -25.56 -2.47
N PRO A 105 15.84 -24.56 -2.37
CA PRO A 105 17.12 -24.59 -3.05
C PRO A 105 18.12 -25.62 -2.47
N ILE A 106 18.98 -26.07 -3.38
CA ILE A 106 20.02 -27.11 -3.27
C ILE A 106 21.11 -26.73 -2.23
N ARG A 107 21.65 -27.75 -1.55
CA ARG A 107 22.73 -27.68 -0.55
C ARG A 107 24.03 -27.07 -1.10
N SER A 108 24.70 -26.22 -0.30
CA SER A 108 26.14 -26.36 -0.05
C SER A 108 26.60 -25.79 1.30
N PRO A 109 27.70 -26.31 1.86
CA PRO A 109 28.09 -26.14 3.26
C PRO A 109 29.20 -25.09 3.45
N ASN A 110 29.30 -24.60 4.69
CA ASN A 110 30.37 -23.77 5.28
C ASN A 110 30.13 -22.26 5.34
N ALA A 111 29.67 -21.79 6.50
CA ALA A 111 30.17 -20.56 7.12
C ALA A 111 29.94 -20.62 8.65
N VAL A 112 30.99 -20.26 9.38
CA VAL A 112 31.26 -20.56 10.78
C VAL A 112 30.70 -19.49 11.73
N LEU A 113 30.37 -19.95 12.93
CA LEU A 113 29.94 -19.27 14.15
C LEU A 113 30.69 -17.95 14.47
N GLY A 114 29.95 -16.93 14.91
CA GLY A 114 30.50 -15.74 15.59
C GLY A 114 29.52 -15.17 16.60
N SER A 115 29.83 -15.33 17.89
CA SER A 115 28.99 -15.06 19.06
C SER A 115 28.75 -13.58 19.44
N ASN A 116 27.61 -13.38 20.12
CA ASN A 116 27.35 -12.49 21.27
C ASN A 116 27.65 -10.99 21.19
N ARG A 117 26.61 -10.18 21.47
CA ARG A 117 26.53 -9.32 22.67
C ARG A 117 25.09 -8.82 22.90
N ASN A 118 24.60 -9.06 24.13
CA ASN A 118 23.37 -8.52 24.69
C ASN A 118 23.56 -7.07 25.14
N ALA A 119 22.57 -6.20 24.88
CA ALA A 119 22.34 -4.99 25.65
C ALA A 119 20.83 -4.84 25.94
N LYS A 120 20.46 -5.02 27.21
CA LYS A 120 19.13 -4.70 27.75
C LYS A 120 19.08 -3.21 28.05
N VAL A 121 18.07 -2.50 27.53
CA VAL A 121 17.66 -1.18 28.05
C VAL A 121 16.19 -1.26 28.43
N SER A 122 15.92 -1.06 29.72
CA SER A 122 14.58 -0.95 30.30
C SER A 122 14.20 0.54 30.32
N ALA A 123 13.09 0.90 29.67
CA ALA A 123 12.53 2.24 29.73
C ALA A 123 11.54 2.34 30.90
N LYS A 124 11.83 3.27 31.81
CA LYS A 124 11.01 3.64 32.98
C LYS A 124 9.83 4.50 32.51
N ALA A 125 8.62 4.17 32.98
CA ALA A 125 7.43 4.98 32.80
C ALA A 125 7.56 6.32 33.55
N GLY A 126 7.46 7.43 32.83
CA GLY A 126 7.46 8.79 33.37
C GLY A 126 6.04 9.28 33.64
N THR A 127 5.85 9.79 34.85
CA THR A 127 4.62 10.35 35.43
C THR A 127 4.15 11.61 34.66
N ARG A 128 2.90 11.64 34.21
CA ARG A 128 2.26 12.85 33.62
C ARG A 128 1.77 13.79 34.72
N SER A 129 2.15 15.06 34.61
CA SER A 129 1.63 16.17 35.41
C SER A 129 0.29 16.67 34.81
N PRO A 130 -0.76 16.97 35.60
CA PRO A 130 -2.02 17.47 35.08
C PRO A 130 -2.04 19.00 35.15
N ASN A 131 -1.91 19.67 34.00
CA ASN A 131 -2.53 20.96 33.68
C ASN A 131 -1.87 21.58 32.45
N ASN A 132 -2.50 21.39 31.30
CA ASN A 132 -2.62 22.38 30.23
C ASN A 132 -3.78 21.91 29.34
N GLY A 133 -4.64 22.85 28.93
CA GLY A 133 -5.83 22.56 28.14
C GLY A 133 -5.49 21.64 26.98
N THR A 134 -6.09 20.45 26.98
CA THR A 134 -5.80 19.38 26.03
C THR A 134 -6.28 19.80 24.65
N GLU A 135 -5.40 20.41 23.85
CA GLU A 135 -5.54 20.27 22.41
C GLU A 135 -5.51 18.75 22.12
N PRO A 136 -6.45 18.24 21.30
CA PRO A 136 -6.42 16.83 20.92
C PRO A 136 -5.05 16.54 20.32
N SER A 137 -4.33 15.60 20.91
CA SER A 137 -3.00 15.21 20.45
C SER A 137 -3.16 14.54 19.08
N ARG A 138 -3.04 15.32 18.01
CA ARG A 138 -3.10 14.83 16.62
C ARG A 138 -2.04 13.75 16.44
N ARG A 139 -2.46 12.51 16.15
CA ARG A 139 -1.54 11.37 15.98
C ARG A 139 -1.29 11.06 14.52
N CYS A 140 -2.30 11.32 13.69
CA CYS A 140 -2.28 10.99 12.27
C CYS A 140 -2.72 12.20 11.43
N ILE A 141 -2.07 12.38 10.29
CA ILE A 141 -2.51 13.29 9.23
C ILE A 141 -2.78 12.45 7.99
N VAL A 142 -3.94 12.62 7.38
CA VAL A 142 -4.30 12.03 6.10
C VAL A 142 -4.39 13.18 5.09
N LEU A 143 -3.67 13.07 3.98
CA LEU A 143 -3.58 14.10 2.96
C LEU A 143 -4.21 13.62 1.65
N ASP A 144 -4.95 14.51 1.01
CA ASP A 144 -5.25 14.40 -0.40
C ASP A 144 -4.03 14.77 -1.28
N ILE A 145 -4.11 14.44 -2.58
CA ILE A 145 -3.07 14.75 -3.56
C ILE A 145 -3.42 16.01 -4.36
N GLU A 146 -4.40 15.89 -5.24
CA GLU A 146 -4.79 16.92 -6.20
C GLU A 146 -5.34 18.14 -5.45
N GLY A 147 -4.87 19.34 -5.79
CA GLY A 147 -5.31 20.58 -5.13
C GLY A 147 -4.85 20.74 -3.68
N THR A 148 -4.08 19.79 -3.15
CA THR A 148 -3.67 19.75 -1.74
C THR A 148 -2.15 19.71 -1.58
N THR A 149 -1.50 18.65 -2.09
CA THR A 149 -0.02 18.53 -2.12
C THR A 149 0.56 18.81 -3.50
N THR A 150 -0.24 18.63 -4.54
CA THR A 150 0.11 18.77 -5.96
C THR A 150 -0.93 19.68 -6.65
N PRO A 151 -0.55 20.54 -7.61
CA PRO A 151 -1.51 21.31 -8.38
C PRO A 151 -2.53 20.42 -9.11
N ILE A 152 -3.81 20.80 -9.12
CA ILE A 152 -4.85 20.05 -9.86
C ILE A 152 -4.47 19.88 -11.34
N SER A 153 -3.92 20.94 -11.94
CA SER A 153 -3.46 20.96 -13.32
C SER A 153 -2.38 19.92 -13.62
N PHE A 154 -1.58 19.49 -12.65
CA PHE A 154 -0.56 18.47 -12.91
C PHE A 154 -1.20 17.13 -13.31
N VAL A 155 -2.32 16.75 -12.68
CA VAL A 155 -2.99 15.50 -13.03
C VAL A 155 -3.72 15.62 -14.36
N THR A 156 -4.46 16.70 -14.58
CA THR A 156 -5.27 16.90 -15.78
C THR A 156 -4.44 17.25 -17.02
N ASP A 157 -3.37 18.02 -16.86
CA ASP A 157 -2.63 18.62 -17.97
C ASP A 157 -1.28 17.92 -18.22
N VAL A 158 -0.81 17.09 -17.28
CA VAL A 158 0.46 16.36 -17.41
C VAL A 158 0.25 14.84 -17.36
N LEU A 159 -0.27 14.29 -16.26
CA LEU A 159 -0.33 12.82 -16.09
C LEU A 159 -1.26 12.13 -17.09
N PHE A 160 -2.50 12.61 -17.25
CA PHE A 160 -3.43 11.98 -18.18
C PHE A 160 -3.02 12.17 -19.65
N PRO A 161 -2.57 13.37 -20.10
CA PRO A 161 -2.03 13.53 -21.44
C PRO A 161 -0.79 12.67 -21.69
N TYR A 162 0.14 12.59 -20.74
CA TYR A 162 1.32 11.73 -20.87
C TYR A 162 0.93 10.26 -21.04
N ALA A 163 -0.03 9.76 -20.24
CA ALA A 163 -0.50 8.39 -20.37
C ALA A 163 -1.05 8.12 -21.77
N ARG A 164 -1.88 9.02 -22.30
CA ARG A 164 -2.46 8.94 -23.66
C ARG A 164 -1.37 8.94 -24.74
N ASP A 165 -0.46 9.91 -24.68
CA ASP A 165 0.52 10.13 -25.75
C ASP A 165 1.66 9.09 -25.71
N SER A 166 1.88 8.44 -24.56
CA SER A 166 2.96 7.47 -24.35
C SER A 166 2.52 6.01 -24.40
N VAL A 167 1.22 5.70 -24.59
CA VAL A 167 0.73 4.30 -24.66
C VAL A 167 1.52 3.50 -25.68
N GLY A 168 1.63 4.02 -26.92
CA GLY A 168 2.30 3.31 -28.02
C GLY A 168 3.77 3.02 -27.69
N LYS A 169 4.50 4.05 -27.24
CA LYS A 169 5.91 3.94 -26.85
C LYS A 169 6.12 2.94 -25.70
N HIS A 170 5.26 2.98 -24.69
CA HIS A 170 5.32 2.03 -23.57
C HIS A 170 5.11 0.61 -24.07
N LEU A 171 4.03 0.37 -24.83
CA LEU A 171 3.74 -0.95 -25.39
C LEU A 171 4.86 -1.44 -26.30
N GLU A 172 5.46 -0.61 -27.15
CA GLU A 172 6.59 -1.01 -27.99
C GLU A 172 7.79 -1.50 -27.17
N LEU A 173 8.10 -0.79 -26.07
CA LEU A 173 9.21 -1.09 -25.18
C LEU A 173 8.98 -2.34 -24.33
N THR A 174 7.75 -2.56 -23.85
CA THR A 174 7.44 -3.58 -22.84
C THR A 174 6.56 -4.71 -23.35
N TYR A 175 6.21 -4.75 -24.64
CA TYR A 175 5.29 -5.72 -25.23
C TYR A 175 5.58 -7.16 -24.81
N ASP A 176 6.83 -7.59 -24.89
CA ASP A 176 7.23 -8.97 -24.63
C ASP A 176 7.33 -9.31 -23.13
N THR A 177 7.08 -8.34 -22.25
CA THR A 177 7.05 -8.56 -20.81
C THR A 177 5.73 -9.20 -20.38
N ALA A 178 5.79 -10.04 -19.35
CA ALA A 178 4.59 -10.68 -18.79
C ALA A 178 3.58 -9.64 -18.26
N GLU A 179 4.06 -8.55 -17.65
CA GLU A 179 3.21 -7.48 -17.10
C GLU A 179 2.37 -6.80 -18.20
N THR A 180 2.99 -6.43 -19.33
CA THR A 180 2.26 -5.83 -20.45
C THR A 180 1.33 -6.83 -21.16
N GLN A 181 1.72 -8.10 -21.27
CA GLN A 181 0.81 -9.12 -21.81
C GLN A 181 -0.42 -9.33 -20.93
N ASP A 182 -0.26 -9.28 -19.60
CA ASP A 182 -1.37 -9.34 -18.65
C ASP A 182 -2.28 -8.10 -18.77
N ASP A 183 -1.70 -6.91 -18.93
CA ASP A 183 -2.49 -5.68 -19.18
C ASP A 183 -3.34 -5.79 -20.45
N ILE A 184 -2.73 -6.23 -21.56
CA ILE A 184 -3.42 -6.40 -22.85
C ILE A 184 -4.54 -7.44 -22.72
N LYS A 185 -4.30 -8.52 -21.97
CA LYS A 185 -5.30 -9.56 -21.72
C LYS A 185 -6.49 -9.01 -20.93
N LEU A 186 -6.26 -8.22 -19.89
CA LEU A 186 -7.33 -7.58 -19.11
C LEU A 186 -8.12 -6.58 -19.95
N LEU A 187 -7.44 -5.82 -20.82
CA LEU A 187 -8.10 -4.89 -21.74
C LEU A 187 -8.99 -5.64 -22.75
N ARG A 188 -8.51 -6.75 -23.33
CA ARG A 188 -9.33 -7.61 -24.20
C ARG A 188 -10.59 -8.12 -23.51
N ALA A 189 -10.45 -8.66 -22.29
CA ALA A 189 -11.59 -9.14 -21.52
C ALA A 189 -12.61 -8.02 -21.22
N GLN A 190 -12.12 -6.81 -20.92
CA GLN A 190 -13.01 -5.67 -20.71
C GLN A 190 -13.77 -5.28 -21.98
N VAL A 191 -13.10 -5.32 -23.13
CA VAL A 191 -13.72 -4.97 -24.42
C VAL A 191 -14.76 -6.01 -24.83
N GLU A 192 -14.52 -7.29 -24.58
CA GLU A 192 -15.53 -8.34 -24.78
C GLU A 192 -16.79 -8.06 -23.95
N GLU A 193 -16.63 -7.74 -22.66
CA GLU A 193 -17.75 -7.35 -21.78
C GLU A 193 -18.46 -6.07 -22.28
N ASP A 194 -17.72 -5.09 -22.77
CA ASP A 194 -18.28 -3.84 -23.30
C ASP A 194 -19.12 -4.07 -24.56
N LEU A 195 -18.66 -4.95 -25.45
CA LEU A 195 -19.37 -5.34 -26.66
C LEU A 195 -20.65 -6.12 -26.33
N GLU A 196 -20.59 -7.03 -25.36
CA GLU A 196 -21.77 -7.76 -24.87
C GLU A 196 -22.82 -6.84 -24.24
N ASN A 197 -22.38 -5.83 -23.49
CA ASN A 197 -23.24 -4.84 -22.86
C ASN A 197 -23.70 -3.71 -23.80
N GLY A 198 -23.26 -3.73 -25.07
CA GLY A 198 -23.64 -2.73 -26.07
C GLY A 198 -23.11 -1.33 -25.78
N VAL A 199 -21.94 -1.21 -25.14
CA VAL A 199 -21.29 0.07 -24.87
C VAL A 199 -20.94 0.75 -26.21
N PRO A 200 -21.43 1.97 -26.48
CA PRO A 200 -21.08 2.71 -27.70
C PRO A 200 -19.57 2.95 -27.77
N ASP A 201 -19.00 2.90 -28.98
CA ASP A 201 -17.59 3.19 -29.26
C ASP A 201 -16.55 2.22 -28.64
N ALA A 202 -16.97 1.00 -28.27
CA ALA A 202 -16.03 -0.06 -27.89
C ALA A 202 -15.12 -0.45 -29.07
N VAL A 203 -13.82 -0.22 -28.93
CA VAL A 203 -12.82 -0.54 -29.96
C VAL A 203 -12.26 -1.95 -29.71
N PRO A 204 -12.46 -2.93 -30.61
CA PRO A 204 -11.97 -4.30 -30.43
C PRO A 204 -10.44 -4.36 -30.47
N ILE A 205 -9.87 -5.24 -29.63
CA ILE A 205 -8.44 -5.57 -29.65
C ILE A 205 -8.29 -6.99 -30.22
N PRO A 206 -7.62 -7.19 -31.37
CA PRO A 206 -7.43 -8.51 -31.96
C PRO A 206 -6.74 -9.48 -30.98
N THR A 207 -7.21 -10.72 -30.90
CA THR A 207 -6.58 -11.81 -30.13
C THR A 207 -5.40 -12.43 -30.85
N ASP A 208 -5.52 -12.57 -32.17
CA ASP A 208 -4.49 -13.10 -33.05
C ASP A 208 -3.88 -11.99 -33.90
N GLY A 209 -2.56 -11.99 -34.07
CA GLY A 209 -1.84 -11.00 -34.84
C GLY A 209 -0.38 -10.88 -34.45
N VAL A 210 0.38 -10.11 -35.23
CA VAL A 210 1.75 -9.72 -34.86
C VAL A 210 1.73 -8.45 -34.00
N LYS A 211 2.84 -8.17 -33.31
CA LYS A 211 3.00 -7.03 -32.41
C LYS A 211 2.58 -5.71 -33.08
N GLU A 212 2.91 -5.57 -34.35
CA GLU A 212 2.68 -4.40 -35.19
C GLU A 212 1.19 -4.13 -35.45
N ASP A 213 0.33 -5.14 -35.36
CA ASP A 213 -1.13 -5.00 -35.51
C ASP A 213 -1.82 -4.78 -34.15
N ILE A 214 -1.30 -5.42 -33.09
CA ILE A 214 -1.90 -5.40 -31.76
C ILE A 214 -1.67 -4.05 -31.08
N ILE A 215 -0.46 -3.48 -31.15
CA ILE A 215 -0.15 -2.22 -30.47
C ILE A 215 -1.07 -1.08 -30.94
N PRO A 216 -1.24 -0.82 -32.25
CA PRO A 216 -2.15 0.24 -32.71
C PRO A 216 -3.60 0.03 -32.25
N ALA A 217 -4.07 -1.22 -32.20
CA ALA A 217 -5.42 -1.52 -31.73
C ALA A 217 -5.60 -1.23 -30.22
N VAL A 218 -4.61 -1.59 -29.41
CA VAL A 218 -4.61 -1.27 -27.97
C VAL A 218 -4.53 0.24 -27.75
N VAL A 219 -3.71 0.95 -28.52
CA VAL A 219 -3.61 2.43 -28.45
C VAL A 219 -4.96 3.06 -28.77
N ALA A 220 -5.59 2.68 -29.89
CA ALA A 220 -6.90 3.21 -30.28
C ALA A 220 -7.98 2.92 -29.22
N ASN A 221 -7.95 1.74 -28.61
CA ASN A 221 -8.86 1.38 -27.52
C ASN A 221 -8.65 2.25 -26.27
N VAL A 222 -7.40 2.41 -25.83
CA VAL A 222 -7.07 3.23 -24.65
C VAL A 222 -7.43 4.70 -24.89
N GLU A 223 -7.12 5.25 -26.06
CA GLU A 223 -7.50 6.63 -26.42
C GLU A 223 -9.02 6.83 -26.40
N ALA A 224 -9.80 5.89 -26.93
CA ALA A 224 -11.25 5.94 -26.88
C ALA A 224 -11.79 5.92 -25.45
N MET A 225 -11.24 5.04 -24.58
CA MET A 225 -11.65 4.97 -23.18
C MET A 225 -11.29 6.23 -22.39
N ILE A 226 -10.11 6.81 -22.62
CA ILE A 226 -9.69 8.07 -22.00
C ILE A 226 -10.60 9.22 -22.47
N LYS A 227 -10.91 9.29 -23.78
CA LYS A 227 -11.79 10.31 -24.35
C LYS A 227 -13.21 10.23 -23.77
N ALA A 228 -13.67 9.03 -23.42
CA ALA A 228 -14.97 8.80 -22.80
C ALA A 228 -14.95 8.88 -21.25
N ASP A 229 -13.85 9.31 -20.61
CA ASP A 229 -13.66 9.36 -19.14
C ASP A 229 -14.05 8.05 -18.43
N ARG A 230 -13.74 6.90 -19.05
CA ARG A 230 -14.12 5.59 -18.50
C ARG A 230 -13.20 5.21 -17.33
N LYS A 231 -13.80 4.98 -16.17
CA LYS A 231 -13.07 4.67 -14.92
C LYS A 231 -12.97 3.16 -14.68
N ILE A 232 -12.24 2.47 -15.55
CA ILE A 232 -12.14 1.01 -15.53
C ILE A 232 -10.83 0.54 -14.88
N THR A 233 -10.88 -0.58 -14.17
CA THR A 233 -9.72 -1.19 -13.50
C THR A 233 -8.58 -1.52 -14.46
N SER A 234 -8.88 -2.14 -15.61
CA SER A 234 -7.87 -2.53 -16.61
C SER A 234 -7.11 -1.31 -17.16
N LEU A 235 -7.83 -0.23 -17.49
CA LEU A 235 -7.22 1.03 -17.93
C LEU A 235 -6.32 1.64 -16.84
N LYS A 236 -6.81 1.70 -15.60
CA LYS A 236 -6.02 2.25 -14.47
C LYS A 236 -4.72 1.47 -14.23
N GLN A 237 -4.74 0.15 -14.43
CA GLN A 237 -3.54 -0.67 -14.29
C GLN A 237 -2.49 -0.30 -15.34
N LEU A 238 -2.88 -0.29 -16.62
CA LEU A 238 -1.98 0.10 -17.71
C LEU A 238 -1.46 1.54 -17.54
N GLN A 239 -2.32 2.49 -17.17
CA GLN A 239 -1.90 3.87 -16.88
C GLN A 239 -0.82 3.92 -15.79
N GLY A 240 -0.96 3.11 -14.73
CA GLY A 240 0.06 2.97 -13.70
C GLY A 240 1.41 2.49 -14.22
N HIS A 241 1.43 1.55 -15.17
CA HIS A 241 2.66 1.04 -15.79
C HIS A 241 3.29 2.02 -16.78
N ILE A 242 2.47 2.76 -17.52
CA ILE A 242 2.93 3.84 -18.40
C ILE A 242 3.59 4.95 -17.56
N TRP A 243 2.94 5.39 -16.48
CA TRP A 243 3.54 6.38 -15.56
C TRP A 243 4.82 5.87 -14.94
N ARG A 244 4.88 4.59 -14.52
CA ARG A 244 6.12 3.98 -14.01
C ARG A 244 7.25 4.11 -15.02
N THR A 245 6.98 3.83 -16.29
CA THR A 245 7.96 3.97 -17.38
C THR A 245 8.42 5.42 -17.51
N GLY A 246 7.48 6.38 -17.53
CA GLY A 246 7.81 7.81 -17.64
C GLY A 246 8.62 8.37 -16.47
N PHE A 247 8.33 7.94 -15.24
CA PHE A 247 9.13 8.29 -14.07
C PHE A 247 10.53 7.65 -14.12
N GLN A 248 10.63 6.38 -14.52
CA GLN A 248 11.92 5.68 -14.64
C GLN A 248 12.81 6.24 -15.76
N SER A 249 12.22 6.75 -16.84
CA SER A 249 12.96 7.42 -17.92
C SER A 249 13.25 8.90 -17.66
N ASN A 250 12.82 9.44 -16.51
CA ASN A 250 12.87 10.87 -16.17
C ASN A 250 12.14 11.78 -17.16
N GLU A 251 11.14 11.25 -17.86
CA GLU A 251 10.21 12.04 -18.70
C GLU A 251 9.10 12.68 -17.88
N LEU A 252 8.81 12.11 -16.71
CA LEU A 252 7.87 12.64 -15.73
C LEU A 252 8.61 13.00 -14.44
N GLU A 253 8.26 14.14 -13.88
CA GLU A 253 8.62 14.56 -12.54
C GLU A 253 7.38 15.15 -11.86
N THR A 254 7.11 14.72 -10.63
CA THR A 254 5.93 15.18 -9.89
C THR A 254 6.19 16.55 -9.29
N VAL A 255 5.32 17.51 -9.62
CA VAL A 255 5.38 18.86 -9.05
C VAL A 255 4.64 18.89 -7.71
N ILE A 256 5.39 19.06 -6.62
CA ILE A 256 4.85 19.24 -5.26
C ILE A 256 4.95 20.71 -4.86
N PHE A 257 3.95 21.24 -4.13
CA PHE A 257 4.01 22.60 -3.58
C PHE A 257 5.17 22.76 -2.59
N ASP A 258 5.83 23.92 -2.62
CA ASP A 258 7.10 24.17 -1.90
C ASP A 258 7.02 23.99 -0.37
N ASP A 259 5.85 24.20 0.21
CA ASP A 259 5.62 24.08 1.65
C ASP A 259 5.37 22.62 2.12
N VAL A 260 5.09 21.70 1.20
CA VAL A 260 4.74 20.32 1.54
C VAL A 260 5.93 19.53 2.10
N PRO A 261 7.13 19.53 1.49
CA PRO A 261 8.26 18.78 2.02
C PRO A 261 8.66 19.21 3.43
N GLU A 262 8.69 20.52 3.71
CA GLU A 262 9.03 21.07 5.02
C GLU A 262 8.01 20.64 6.09
N ALA A 263 6.71 20.67 5.75
CA ALA A 263 5.65 20.22 6.65
C ALA A 263 5.74 18.71 6.92
N LEU A 264 5.96 17.89 5.88
CA LEU A 264 6.13 16.45 6.02
C LEU A 264 7.31 16.10 6.93
N GLU A 265 8.44 16.77 6.76
CA GLU A 265 9.62 16.59 7.60
C GLU A 265 9.36 16.99 9.05
N LYS A 266 8.73 18.16 9.27
CA LYS A 266 8.33 18.64 10.60
C LYS A 266 7.43 17.61 11.29
N TRP A 267 6.36 17.15 10.65
CA TRP A 267 5.44 16.17 11.23
C TRP A 267 6.12 14.83 11.54
N HIS A 268 6.99 14.38 10.64
CA HIS A 268 7.77 13.17 10.85
C HIS A 268 8.70 13.29 12.07
N SER A 269 9.38 14.43 12.24
CA SER A 269 10.26 14.70 13.39
C SER A 269 9.50 14.76 14.74
N LEU A 270 8.23 15.16 14.70
CA LEU A 270 7.32 15.17 15.85
C LEU A 270 6.69 13.80 16.13
N GLY A 271 6.98 12.80 15.30
CA GLY A 271 6.42 11.45 15.42
C GLY A 271 4.96 11.32 14.96
N ILE A 272 4.44 12.33 14.24
CA ILE A 272 3.11 12.30 13.64
C ILE A 272 3.17 11.41 12.40
N LYS A 273 2.19 10.51 12.25
CA LYS A 273 2.11 9.61 11.11
C LYS A 273 1.33 10.26 9.97
N VAL A 274 1.92 10.28 8.78
CA VAL A 274 1.30 10.89 7.59
C VAL A 274 0.89 9.81 6.61
N TYR A 275 -0.34 9.87 6.12
CA TYR A 275 -0.91 8.95 5.15
C TYR A 275 -1.47 9.73 3.97
N ILE A 276 -1.58 9.09 2.82
CA ILE A 276 -2.20 9.67 1.64
C ILE A 276 -3.54 8.98 1.39
N TYR A 277 -4.57 9.72 0.99
CA TYR A 277 -5.83 9.17 0.50
C TYR A 277 -6.23 9.86 -0.80
N SER A 278 -6.19 9.12 -1.91
CA SER A 278 -6.47 9.66 -3.25
C SER A 278 -7.28 8.67 -4.10
N SER A 279 -7.91 9.17 -5.16
CA SER A 279 -8.64 8.33 -6.13
C SER A 279 -7.70 7.53 -7.05
N GLY A 280 -6.43 7.96 -7.17
CA GLY A 280 -5.39 7.24 -7.87
C GLY A 280 -5.00 5.94 -7.13
N SER A 281 -4.60 4.92 -7.87
CA SER A 281 -4.16 3.65 -7.27
C SER A 281 -2.95 3.86 -6.36
N ARG A 282 -2.78 3.03 -5.33
CA ARG A 282 -1.60 3.11 -4.44
C ARG A 282 -0.27 3.05 -5.19
N LEU A 283 -0.21 2.29 -6.29
CA LEU A 283 0.96 2.27 -7.17
C LEU A 283 1.26 3.66 -7.73
N ALA A 284 0.24 4.34 -8.28
CA ALA A 284 0.39 5.69 -8.80
C ALA A 284 0.82 6.66 -7.70
N GLN A 285 0.20 6.59 -6.51
CA GLN A 285 0.59 7.44 -5.37
C GLN A 285 2.06 7.22 -4.96
N ARG A 286 2.53 5.97 -4.92
CA ARG A 286 3.94 5.65 -4.63
C ARG A 286 4.90 6.15 -5.71
N LEU A 287 4.46 6.19 -6.97
CA LEU A 287 5.26 6.76 -8.07
C LEU A 287 5.35 8.28 -7.94
N LEU A 288 4.22 8.95 -7.64
CA LEU A 288 4.16 10.40 -7.47
C LEU A 288 5.11 10.87 -6.36
N PHE A 289 4.93 10.37 -5.14
CA PHE A 289 5.77 10.78 -4.00
C PHE A 289 7.20 10.23 -4.06
N GLY A 290 7.47 9.24 -4.91
CA GLY A 290 8.82 8.71 -5.11
C GLY A 290 9.67 9.51 -6.09
N ASN A 291 9.03 10.27 -6.99
CA ASN A 291 9.69 10.97 -8.09
C ASN A 291 9.19 12.42 -8.15
N THR A 292 9.54 13.22 -7.14
CA THR A 292 9.14 14.63 -7.04
C THR A 292 10.28 15.57 -7.40
N ASN A 293 9.95 16.84 -7.66
CA ASN A 293 10.91 17.95 -7.77
C ASN A 293 11.74 18.21 -6.49
N TYR A 294 11.43 17.51 -5.39
CA TYR A 294 12.17 17.50 -4.13
C TYR A 294 12.81 16.14 -3.81
N GLY A 295 12.86 15.23 -4.78
CA GLY A 295 13.34 13.86 -4.62
C GLY A 295 12.28 12.91 -4.05
N ASP A 296 12.71 11.83 -3.39
CA ASP A 296 11.81 10.84 -2.81
C ASP A 296 11.28 11.29 -1.44
N LEU A 297 9.98 11.61 -1.37
CA LEU A 297 9.30 12.06 -0.15
C LEU A 297 8.65 10.90 0.63
N ARG A 298 8.66 9.67 0.10
CA ARG A 298 8.00 8.50 0.75
C ARG A 298 8.56 8.18 2.12
N LYS A 299 9.80 8.57 2.40
CA LYS A 299 10.44 8.44 3.72
C LYS A 299 9.65 9.12 4.85
N TYR A 300 8.83 10.12 4.55
CA TYR A 300 7.98 10.82 5.52
C TYR A 300 6.57 10.22 5.63
N LEU A 301 6.18 9.37 4.69
CA LEU A 301 4.85 8.78 4.61
C LEU A 301 4.81 7.41 5.31
N SER A 302 3.67 7.10 5.91
CA SER A 302 3.40 5.88 6.66
C SER A 302 2.46 4.92 5.94
N GLY A 303 1.80 5.34 4.87
CA GLY A 303 0.95 4.48 4.05
C GLY A 303 0.07 5.23 3.05
N PHE A 304 -0.62 4.47 2.22
CA PHE A 304 -1.47 4.96 1.12
C PHE A 304 -2.83 4.27 1.14
N PHE A 305 -3.89 5.07 1.05
CA PHE A 305 -5.27 4.64 0.85
C PHE A 305 -5.73 5.06 -0.55
N ASP A 306 -6.48 4.19 -1.20
CA ASP A 306 -7.14 4.44 -2.48
C ASP A 306 -8.60 3.99 -2.42
N THR A 307 -9.29 4.02 -3.57
CA THR A 307 -10.73 3.70 -3.64
C THR A 307 -11.09 2.27 -3.22
N THR A 308 -10.11 1.39 -2.94
CA THR A 308 -10.41 0.08 -2.35
C THR A 308 -10.96 0.19 -0.93
N VAL A 309 -10.67 1.28 -0.22
CA VAL A 309 -11.27 1.61 1.09
C VAL A 309 -12.68 2.22 0.95
N GLY A 310 -13.09 2.53 -0.28
CA GLY A 310 -14.36 3.12 -0.67
C GLY A 310 -14.21 4.51 -1.31
N ASN A 311 -15.33 5.18 -1.57
CA ASN A 311 -15.33 6.47 -2.26
C ASN A 311 -14.97 7.63 -1.30
N LYS A 312 -14.13 8.57 -1.74
CA LYS A 312 -13.72 9.75 -0.94
C LYS A 312 -14.89 10.65 -0.49
N LYS A 313 -16.05 10.56 -1.13
CA LYS A 313 -17.25 11.32 -0.77
C LYS A 313 -18.19 10.58 0.18
N GLU A 314 -17.82 9.36 0.59
CA GLU A 314 -18.63 8.53 1.48
C GLU A 314 -18.05 8.51 2.90
N THR A 315 -18.89 8.78 3.89
CA THR A 315 -18.51 8.74 5.31
C THR A 315 -17.92 7.39 5.72
N LYS A 316 -18.42 6.29 5.14
CA LYS A 316 -17.97 4.93 5.44
C LYS A 316 -16.48 4.73 5.19
N SER A 317 -15.92 5.36 4.15
CA SER A 317 -14.49 5.24 3.84
C SER A 317 -13.61 5.80 4.95
N TYR A 318 -14.02 6.90 5.59
CA TYR A 318 -13.26 7.50 6.68
C TYR A 318 -13.39 6.71 7.99
N ILE A 319 -14.52 6.01 8.19
CA ILE A 319 -14.67 5.05 9.29
C ILE A 319 -13.68 3.90 9.09
N GLU A 320 -13.64 3.31 7.89
CA GLU A 320 -12.70 2.23 7.55
C GLU A 320 -11.23 2.67 7.67
N ILE A 321 -10.90 3.90 7.24
CA ILE A 321 -9.56 4.49 7.44
C ILE A 321 -9.25 4.60 8.94
N THR A 322 -10.19 5.07 9.75
CA THR A 322 -10.01 5.21 11.21
C THR A 322 -9.71 3.84 11.84
N GLU A 323 -10.48 2.81 11.48
CA GLU A 323 -10.29 1.43 11.94
C GLU A 323 -8.94 0.87 11.47
N SER A 324 -8.58 1.08 10.20
CA SER A 324 -7.30 0.66 9.62
C SER A 324 -6.09 1.30 10.30
N LEU A 325 -6.22 2.57 10.70
CA LEU A 325 -5.18 3.31 11.41
C LEU A 325 -5.08 2.91 12.89
N GLY A 326 -6.12 2.28 13.45
CA GLY A 326 -6.15 1.81 14.82
C GLY A 326 -6.10 2.94 15.85
N VAL A 327 -6.71 4.09 15.54
CA VAL A 327 -6.86 5.19 16.50
C VAL A 327 -8.10 4.98 17.37
N ASP A 328 -8.04 5.42 18.62
CA ASP A 328 -9.15 5.27 19.57
C ASP A 328 -10.28 6.29 19.29
N ASN A 329 -9.91 7.50 18.86
CA ASN A 329 -10.85 8.57 18.54
C ASN A 329 -10.61 9.09 17.10
N PRO A 330 -11.66 9.22 16.26
CA PRO A 330 -11.50 9.76 14.90
C PRO A 330 -10.92 11.19 14.88
N SER A 331 -11.13 11.98 15.92
CA SER A 331 -10.59 13.34 16.07
C SER A 331 -9.06 13.39 16.24
N GLU A 332 -8.40 12.24 16.45
CA GLU A 332 -6.93 12.14 16.42
C GLU A 332 -6.36 12.17 15.00
N ILE A 333 -7.23 12.04 13.98
CA ILE A 333 -6.89 12.12 12.56
C ILE A 333 -7.29 13.50 12.03
N LEU A 334 -6.31 14.21 11.48
CA LEU A 334 -6.54 15.40 10.67
C LEU A 334 -6.57 15.01 9.19
N PHE A 335 -7.67 15.28 8.50
CA PHE A 335 -7.77 15.16 7.05
C PHE A 335 -7.63 16.53 6.37
N VAL A 336 -6.79 16.60 5.34
CA VAL A 336 -6.58 17.80 4.53
C VAL A 336 -6.94 17.49 3.08
N THR A 337 -7.89 18.23 2.51
CA THR A 337 -8.37 18.10 1.13
C THR A 337 -8.78 19.48 0.60
N ASP A 338 -8.81 19.68 -0.71
CA ASP A 338 -9.42 20.85 -1.34
C ASP A 338 -10.93 20.67 -1.60
N VAL A 339 -11.42 19.42 -1.60
CA VAL A 339 -12.77 19.09 -2.02
C VAL A 339 -13.77 19.17 -0.87
N TYR A 340 -14.73 20.09 -0.98
CA TYR A 340 -15.77 20.30 0.05
C TYR A 340 -16.58 19.04 0.40
N GLN A 341 -16.95 18.22 -0.59
CA GLN A 341 -17.73 17.00 -0.35
C GLN A 341 -16.93 15.94 0.43
N GLU A 342 -15.62 15.85 0.19
CA GLU A 342 -14.74 14.96 0.94
C GLU A 342 -14.57 15.45 2.38
N ALA A 343 -14.37 16.76 2.55
CA ALA A 343 -14.31 17.39 3.87
C ALA A 343 -15.59 17.13 4.69
N THR A 344 -16.76 17.22 4.06
CA THR A 344 -18.06 16.94 4.69
C THR A 344 -18.18 15.47 5.11
N ALA A 345 -17.77 14.54 4.24
CA ALA A 345 -17.79 13.11 4.54
C ALA A 345 -16.84 12.72 5.68
N ALA A 346 -15.62 13.27 5.68
CA ALA A 346 -14.65 13.06 6.76
C ALA A 346 -15.13 13.63 8.10
N LYS A 347 -15.71 14.83 8.08
CA LYS A 347 -16.27 15.46 9.29
C LYS A 347 -17.44 14.65 9.86
N ALA A 348 -18.29 14.10 9.01
CA ALA A 348 -19.38 13.23 9.42
C ALA A 348 -18.89 11.92 10.07
N ALA A 349 -17.68 11.45 9.74
CA ALA A 349 -17.02 10.33 10.40
C ALA A 349 -16.30 10.70 11.70
N GLY A 350 -16.30 11.98 12.08
CA GLY A 350 -15.71 12.48 13.33
C GLY A 350 -14.26 12.95 13.23
N LEU A 351 -13.67 13.00 12.03
CA LEU A 351 -12.31 13.46 11.82
C LEU A 351 -12.20 14.98 12.03
N GLU A 352 -11.00 15.44 12.40
CA GLU A 352 -10.62 16.84 12.23
C GLU A 352 -10.36 17.10 10.74
N VAL A 353 -10.82 18.24 10.22
CA VAL A 353 -10.76 18.52 8.78
C VAL A 353 -10.33 19.95 8.53
N ILE A 354 -9.39 20.12 7.59
CA ILE A 354 -8.97 21.40 7.06
C ILE A 354 -9.12 21.38 5.55
N ILE A 355 -9.63 22.48 4.98
CA ILE A 355 -9.70 22.65 3.53
C ILE A 355 -8.44 23.39 3.03
N SER A 356 -7.73 22.78 2.09
CA SER A 356 -6.57 23.37 1.42
C SER A 356 -7.03 24.25 0.26
N ILE A 357 -6.61 25.52 0.27
CA ILE A 357 -6.86 26.47 -0.82
C ILE A 357 -5.55 26.67 -1.57
N ARG A 358 -5.47 26.10 -2.77
CA ARG A 358 -4.32 26.24 -3.68
C ARG A 358 -4.72 26.93 -4.98
N PRO A 359 -3.76 27.53 -5.71
CA PRO A 359 -4.01 28.08 -7.03
C PRO A 359 -4.62 27.01 -7.96
N GLY A 360 -5.77 27.35 -8.58
CA GLY A 360 -6.49 26.45 -9.49
C GLY A 360 -7.62 25.65 -8.85
N ASN A 361 -7.76 25.65 -7.51
CA ASN A 361 -8.86 24.97 -6.84
C ASN A 361 -10.21 25.64 -7.17
N GLY A 362 -11.27 24.83 -7.21
CA GLY A 362 -12.63 25.32 -7.45
C GLY A 362 -13.15 26.20 -6.30
N PRO A 363 -14.20 27.02 -6.55
CA PRO A 363 -14.79 27.86 -5.51
C PRO A 363 -15.45 26.99 -4.43
N LEU A 364 -15.29 27.41 -3.18
CA LEU A 364 -15.97 26.79 -2.04
C LEU A 364 -17.34 27.45 -1.81
N PRO A 365 -18.35 26.71 -1.29
CA PRO A 365 -19.62 27.30 -0.89
C PRO A 365 -19.44 28.37 0.20
N ASP A 366 -20.24 29.43 0.15
CA ASP A 366 -20.25 30.44 1.21
C ASP A 366 -20.60 29.82 2.58
N ASN A 367 -19.93 30.26 3.64
CA ASN A 367 -20.16 29.80 5.02
C ASN A 367 -20.05 28.27 5.21
N HIS A 368 -19.17 27.61 4.45
CA HIS A 368 -18.93 26.16 4.55
C HIS A 368 -18.48 25.67 5.95
N GLY A 369 -18.03 26.55 6.84
CA GLY A 369 -17.79 26.25 8.26
C GLY A 369 -16.52 25.44 8.57
N PHE A 370 -15.67 25.20 7.56
CA PHE A 370 -14.38 24.52 7.73
C PHE A 370 -13.25 25.52 7.92
N ARG A 371 -12.23 25.16 8.70
CA ARG A 371 -10.96 25.89 8.70
C ARG A 371 -10.28 25.72 7.34
N THR A 372 -9.79 26.82 6.78
CA THR A 372 -9.03 26.82 5.52
C THR A 372 -7.57 27.18 5.78
N ILE A 373 -6.68 26.67 4.93
CA ILE A 373 -5.28 27.03 4.89
C ILE A 373 -4.85 27.26 3.44
N THR A 374 -3.81 28.06 3.24
CA THR A 374 -3.16 28.27 1.95
C THR A 374 -1.77 27.63 1.88
N SER A 375 -1.21 27.28 3.05
CA SER A 375 0.03 26.54 3.20
C SER A 375 -0.02 25.58 4.39
N PHE A 376 0.67 24.46 4.27
CA PHE A 376 0.85 23.47 5.33
C PHE A 376 1.67 24.00 6.51
N SER A 377 2.39 25.13 6.36
CA SER A 377 3.04 25.81 7.49
C SER A 377 2.04 26.30 8.55
N GLU A 378 0.77 26.44 8.19
CA GLU A 378 -0.32 26.86 9.08
C GLU A 378 -0.85 25.71 9.97
N ILE A 379 -0.36 24.49 9.77
CA ILE A 379 -0.63 23.29 10.59
C ILE A 379 0.54 23.05 11.58
#